data_AF-A0A2G9T4C3-F1
#
_entry.id   AF-A0A2G9T4C3-F1
#
_cell.length_a   1.000
_cell.length_b   1.000
_cell.length_c   1.000
_cell.angle_alpha   90.00
_cell.angle_beta   90.00
_cell.angle_gamma   90.00
#
_symmetry.space_group_name_H-M   'P 1'
#
loop_
_entity.id
_entity.type
_entity.pdbx_description
1 polymer ?
#
loop_
_entity_poly.entity_id
_entity_poly.type
_entity_poly.pdbx_seq_one_letter_code
_entity_poly.pdbx_strand_id
1 'polypeptide(L)'
;MLWQPLQQAHLEVILVYYEDLMFSKFFPFLATPSSVGSFTPGAGGATPAFRDQMGINEGGATGGLEARAELRRALASLPEPRNDYEIVAPDGESEEAEEPEENGEEWVDDAADAKEARAKQRALKRQRELAARTQVIQRSLPKPSKVCDAAFKPSLNRTEMARADDLIKAEMARLVAWDVQDQAPSEVYDENVIKNASEMITKNCDEGPPLDASMWAVIEQCSSELVQSRGKFTRIAVLSRGDQIEALHSQFQV
;
A
#
# COMPACT_ATOMS: atom_id res chain seq x y z
N MET A 1 27.93 17.90 -1.43
CA MET A 1 26.97 17.02 -0.74
C MET A 1 25.54 17.44 -1.09
N LEU A 2 25.14 17.35 -2.36
CA LEU A 2 23.83 17.78 -2.85
C LEU A 2 23.34 16.80 -3.93
N TRP A 3 23.09 15.54 -3.59
CA TRP A 3 22.53 14.55 -4.54
C TRP A 3 21.63 13.50 -3.88
N GLN A 4 21.18 13.68 -2.63
CA GLN A 4 20.29 12.72 -1.95
C GLN A 4 18.77 13.00 -2.03
N PRO A 5 18.25 14.23 -2.16
CA PRO A 5 16.79 14.42 -2.13
C PRO A 5 16.08 14.08 -3.46
N LEU A 6 16.79 14.08 -4.59
CA LEU A 6 16.21 13.79 -5.92
C LEU A 6 15.97 12.30 -6.18
N GLN A 7 16.66 11.41 -5.45
CA GLN A 7 16.49 9.96 -5.60
C GLN A 7 15.28 9.44 -4.80
N GLN A 8 14.92 10.12 -3.71
CA GLN A 8 13.77 9.74 -2.87
C GLN A 8 12.43 10.09 -3.54
N ALA A 9 12.32 11.29 -4.14
CA ALA A 9 11.10 11.71 -4.83
C ALA A 9 10.84 10.88 -6.11
N HIS A 10 11.89 10.45 -6.81
CA HIS A 10 11.75 9.61 -8.01
C HIS A 10 11.34 8.16 -7.68
N LEU A 11 11.69 7.66 -6.49
CA LEU A 11 11.26 6.34 -6.01
C LEU A 11 9.81 6.33 -5.49
N GLU A 12 9.33 7.41 -4.86
CA GLU A 12 7.93 7.51 -4.42
C GLU A 12 6.93 7.59 -5.59
N VAL A 13 7.27 8.31 -6.67
CA VAL A 13 6.42 8.35 -7.88
C VAL A 13 6.40 6.99 -8.59
N ILE A 14 7.53 6.27 -8.65
CA ILE A 14 7.60 4.96 -9.32
C ILE A 14 6.76 3.89 -8.60
N LEU A 15 6.71 3.91 -7.26
CA LEU A 15 5.96 2.90 -6.49
C LEU A 15 4.44 3.08 -6.60
N VAL A 16 3.94 4.32 -6.74
CA VAL A 16 2.51 4.57 -6.97
C VAL A 16 2.06 4.08 -8.35
N TYR A 17 2.92 4.19 -9.38
CA TYR A 17 2.59 3.76 -10.74
C TYR A 17 2.78 2.25 -11.01
N TYR A 18 3.60 1.54 -10.22
CA TYR A 18 3.86 0.10 -10.47
C TYR A 18 2.84 -0.87 -9.87
N GLU A 19 2.09 -0.50 -8.82
CA GLU A 19 1.02 -1.37 -8.30
C GLU A 19 -0.25 -1.34 -9.15
N ASP A 20 -0.60 -0.20 -9.78
CA ASP A 20 -1.74 -0.10 -10.71
C ASP A 20 -1.51 -0.91 -12.01
N LEU A 21 -0.24 -1.11 -12.42
CA LEU A 21 0.12 -1.87 -13.62
C LEU A 21 0.30 -3.39 -13.38
N MET A 22 0.53 -3.82 -12.14
CA MET A 22 0.68 -5.24 -11.79
C MET A 22 -0.65 -5.91 -11.40
N PHE A 23 -1.66 -5.14 -10.96
CA PHE A 23 -3.01 -5.68 -10.73
C PHE A 23 -3.79 -5.96 -12.03
N SER A 24 -3.29 -5.47 -13.17
CA SER A 24 -3.88 -5.64 -14.52
C SER A 24 -3.47 -6.95 -15.22
N LYS A 25 -2.45 -7.67 -14.76
CA LYS A 25 -1.87 -8.81 -15.51
C LYS A 25 -2.26 -10.21 -15.04
N PHE A 26 -3.28 -10.36 -14.20
CA PHE A 26 -3.75 -11.68 -13.76
C PHE A 26 -5.29 -11.81 -13.72
N PHE A 27 -5.94 -11.51 -14.84
CA PHE A 27 -7.31 -11.96 -15.11
C PHE A 27 -7.42 -12.39 -16.58
N PRO A 28 -7.96 -13.58 -16.90
CA PRO A 28 -8.28 -13.94 -18.27
C PRO A 28 -9.43 -13.07 -18.76
N PHE A 29 -9.07 -12.16 -19.68
CA PHE A 29 -9.84 -11.61 -20.79
C PHE A 29 -11.36 -11.89 -20.77
N LEU A 30 -12.14 -10.95 -20.21
CA LEU A 30 -13.48 -10.67 -20.72
C LEU A 30 -13.44 -9.25 -21.29
N ALA A 31 -13.31 -9.20 -22.62
CA ALA A 31 -13.25 -7.97 -23.40
C ALA A 31 -14.52 -7.14 -23.18
N THR A 32 -14.36 -5.88 -22.82
CA THR A 32 -15.35 -4.84 -23.12
C THR A 32 -15.17 -4.46 -24.60
N PRO A 33 -16.15 -4.72 -25.48
CA PRO A 33 -16.03 -4.28 -26.86
C PRO A 33 -16.20 -2.77 -26.93
N SER A 34 -15.10 -2.08 -27.27
CA SER A 34 -15.15 -0.78 -27.93
C SER A 34 -15.54 -1.02 -29.39
N SER A 35 -16.68 -0.47 -29.80
CA SER A 35 -17.12 -0.45 -31.19
C SER A 35 -17.28 1.00 -31.63
N VAL A 36 -16.30 1.46 -32.41
CA VAL A 36 -16.50 2.60 -33.33
C VAL A 36 -17.43 2.13 -34.44
N GLY A 37 -18.50 2.87 -34.69
CA GLY A 37 -19.47 2.53 -35.72
C GLY A 37 -20.77 3.30 -35.58
N SER A 38 -20.76 4.56 -36.01
CA SER A 38 -21.98 5.24 -36.44
C SER A 38 -22.62 4.42 -37.56
N PHE A 39 -23.86 3.97 -37.39
CA PHE A 39 -24.92 3.91 -38.41
C PHE A 39 -26.21 3.45 -37.72
N THR A 40 -27.18 4.34 -37.61
CA THR A 40 -28.60 4.00 -37.46
C THR A 40 -29.04 3.23 -38.72
N PRO A 41 -29.79 2.12 -38.60
CA PRO A 41 -31.25 2.25 -38.45
C PRO A 41 -31.93 1.12 -37.64
N GLY A 42 -33.03 1.46 -36.95
CA GLY A 42 -34.06 0.46 -36.60
C GLY A 42 -34.32 0.22 -35.11
N ALA A 43 -35.44 0.79 -34.66
CA ALA A 43 -36.40 0.30 -33.67
C ALA A 43 -35.92 -0.50 -32.43
N GLY A 44 -35.97 0.16 -31.27
CA GLY A 44 -36.44 -0.47 -30.03
C GLY A 44 -35.51 -0.41 -28.80
N GLY A 45 -35.86 0.44 -27.83
CA GLY A 45 -35.56 0.35 -26.39
C GLY A 45 -34.08 0.51 -25.97
N ALA A 46 -33.69 1.14 -24.87
CA ALA A 46 -34.38 1.84 -23.78
C ALA A 46 -33.30 2.70 -23.08
N THR A 47 -33.53 4.01 -22.92
CA THR A 47 -32.83 4.85 -21.94
C THR A 47 -33.66 4.88 -20.65
N PRO A 48 -33.03 4.94 -19.45
CA PRO A 48 -33.77 4.80 -18.20
C PRO A 48 -34.75 5.97 -18.02
N ALA A 49 -35.98 5.62 -17.64
CA ALA A 49 -37.14 6.49 -17.63
C ALA A 49 -37.23 7.38 -16.38
N PHE A 50 -36.18 8.14 -16.08
CA PHE A 50 -36.31 9.31 -15.21
C PHE A 50 -35.43 10.43 -15.74
N ARG A 51 -36.06 11.28 -16.56
CA ARG A 51 -35.46 12.44 -17.21
C ARG A 51 -35.90 13.68 -16.45
N ASP A 52 -34.93 14.50 -16.06
CA ASP A 52 -35.11 15.76 -15.36
C ASP A 52 -36.17 16.65 -16.05
N GLN A 53 -36.99 17.36 -15.27
CA GLN A 53 -38.08 18.23 -15.75
C GLN A 53 -37.58 19.52 -16.42
N MET A 54 -36.31 19.53 -16.84
CA MET A 54 -35.74 20.59 -17.65
C MET A 54 -35.45 19.96 -19.01
N GLY A 55 -36.32 20.22 -20.00
CA GLY A 55 -36.34 19.68 -21.37
C GLY A 55 -35.11 20.01 -22.23
N ILE A 56 -33.91 19.82 -21.71
CA ILE A 56 -32.63 20.22 -22.28
C ILE A 56 -32.21 19.32 -23.45
N ASN A 57 -32.93 18.23 -23.71
CA ASN A 57 -32.53 17.27 -24.74
C ASN A 57 -33.71 16.73 -25.59
N GLU A 58 -34.86 17.40 -25.59
CA GLU A 58 -35.93 17.21 -26.59
C GLU A 58 -35.58 17.94 -27.89
N GLY A 59 -34.50 17.52 -28.54
CA GLY A 59 -33.97 18.21 -29.71
C GLY A 59 -33.33 17.24 -30.67
N GLY A 60 -34.09 16.24 -31.14
CA GLY A 60 -33.68 15.41 -32.26
C GLY A 60 -33.51 16.27 -33.51
N ALA A 61 -32.26 16.58 -33.86
CA ALA A 61 -31.70 16.96 -35.16
C ALA A 61 -32.35 18.07 -36.03
N THR A 62 -33.53 18.62 -35.72
CA THR A 62 -34.18 19.66 -36.57
C THR A 62 -34.67 20.89 -35.80
N GLY A 63 -35.02 20.79 -34.51
CA GLY A 63 -35.49 21.94 -33.71
C GLY A 63 -34.40 22.75 -32.99
N GLY A 64 -33.20 22.17 -32.78
CA GLY A 64 -32.13 22.83 -32.01
C GLY A 64 -31.42 23.97 -32.76
N LEU A 65 -31.49 23.98 -34.10
CA LEU A 65 -30.87 25.00 -34.93
C LEU A 65 -31.68 26.30 -34.90
N GLU A 66 -33.01 26.18 -35.00
CA GLU A 66 -33.94 27.31 -34.91
C GLU A 66 -33.96 27.89 -33.50
N ALA A 67 -34.06 27.07 -32.46
CA ALA A 67 -34.00 27.53 -31.07
C ALA A 67 -32.67 28.24 -30.75
N ARG A 68 -31.55 27.75 -31.27
CA ARG A 68 -30.22 28.38 -31.10
C ARG A 68 -30.07 29.67 -31.91
N ALA A 69 -30.72 29.76 -33.07
CA ALA A 69 -30.77 30.98 -33.87
C ALA A 69 -31.66 32.04 -33.24
N GLU A 70 -32.79 31.64 -32.65
CA GLU A 70 -33.70 32.50 -31.90
C GLU A 70 -33.04 33.02 -30.63
N LEU A 71 -32.34 32.16 -29.86
CA LEU A 71 -31.56 32.59 -28.70
C LEU A 71 -30.46 33.58 -29.09
N ARG A 72 -29.76 33.34 -30.19
CA ARG A 72 -28.72 34.26 -30.68
C ARG A 72 -29.30 35.60 -31.10
N ARG A 73 -30.47 35.63 -31.73
CA ARG A 73 -31.18 36.87 -32.05
C ARG A 73 -31.63 37.60 -30.80
N ALA A 74 -32.19 36.89 -29.83
CA ALA A 74 -32.64 37.46 -28.56
C ALA A 74 -31.47 38.08 -27.79
N LEU A 75 -30.34 37.37 -27.69
CA LEU A 75 -29.13 37.87 -27.02
C LEU A 75 -28.47 39.03 -27.78
N ALA A 76 -28.51 39.03 -29.11
CA ALA A 76 -27.99 40.14 -29.92
C ALA A 76 -28.92 41.36 -29.96
N SER A 77 -30.20 41.20 -29.57
CA SER A 77 -31.16 42.30 -29.46
C SER A 77 -31.06 43.07 -28.14
N LEU A 78 -30.25 42.56 -27.21
CA LEU A 78 -29.98 43.26 -25.96
C LEU A 78 -29.14 44.51 -26.26
N PRO A 79 -29.50 45.68 -25.71
CA PRO A 79 -28.67 46.88 -25.80
C PRO A 79 -27.26 46.58 -25.29
N GLU A 80 -26.24 47.21 -25.91
CA GLU A 80 -24.86 47.01 -25.47
C GLU A 80 -24.74 47.20 -23.95
N PRO A 81 -24.18 46.21 -23.23
CA PRO A 81 -24.07 46.30 -21.80
C PRO A 81 -23.12 47.44 -21.47
N ARG A 82 -23.66 48.56 -20.99
CA ARG A 82 -22.85 49.74 -20.70
C ARG A 82 -21.92 49.57 -19.51
N ASN A 83 -22.10 48.52 -18.70
CA ASN A 83 -21.19 48.15 -17.61
C ASN A 83 -20.77 49.36 -16.75
N ASP A 84 -21.68 50.32 -16.54
CA ASP A 84 -21.47 51.51 -15.73
C ASP A 84 -21.67 51.16 -14.26
N TYR A 85 -20.77 50.33 -13.72
CA TYR A 85 -20.70 50.07 -12.28
C TYR A 85 -19.66 51.00 -11.67
N GLU A 86 -20.12 52.07 -11.04
CA GLU A 86 -19.30 52.82 -10.10
C GLU A 86 -19.22 51.97 -8.82
N ILE A 87 -18.07 51.34 -8.57
CA ILE A 87 -17.76 50.81 -7.25
C ILE A 87 -17.56 52.04 -6.37
N VAL A 88 -18.67 52.56 -5.84
CA VAL A 88 -18.61 53.52 -4.75
C VAL A 88 -18.08 52.75 -3.55
N ALA A 89 -16.76 52.76 -3.38
CA ALA A 89 -16.20 52.61 -2.06
C ALA A 89 -16.85 53.72 -1.22
N PRO A 90 -17.51 53.41 -0.09
CA PRO A 90 -18.01 54.44 0.79
C PRO A 90 -16.82 55.28 1.27
N ASP A 91 -16.57 56.42 0.62
CA ASP A 91 -15.68 57.47 1.09
C ASP A 91 -16.40 58.17 2.25
N GLY A 92 -16.29 57.54 3.43
CA GLY A 92 -17.00 57.95 4.62
C GLY A 92 -16.36 57.38 5.87
N GLU A 93 -15.25 58.00 6.27
CA GLU A 93 -14.88 58.21 7.67
C GLU A 93 -14.53 56.95 8.47
N SER A 94 -13.24 56.59 8.50
CA SER A 94 -12.41 56.80 9.69
C SER A 94 -11.05 56.12 9.52
N GLU A 95 -9.98 56.88 9.78
CA GLU A 95 -8.73 56.34 10.28
C GLU A 95 -8.97 55.81 11.70
N GLU A 96 -9.70 54.71 11.84
CA GLU A 96 -9.50 53.80 12.96
C GLU A 96 -8.87 52.56 12.36
N ALA A 97 -7.72 52.18 12.92
CA ALA A 97 -7.07 50.94 12.60
C ALA A 97 -8.04 49.80 12.96
N GLU A 98 -8.91 49.43 12.02
CA GLU A 98 -9.54 48.13 12.01
C GLU A 98 -8.38 47.15 11.94
N GLU A 99 -8.13 46.49 13.08
CA GLU A 99 -7.34 45.27 13.12
C GLU A 99 -7.74 44.45 11.89
N PRO A 100 -6.79 43.88 11.13
CA PRO A 100 -7.16 43.00 10.05
C PRO A 100 -7.98 41.89 10.69
N GLU A 101 -9.31 41.94 10.53
CA GLU A 101 -10.13 40.79 10.83
C GLU A 101 -9.56 39.71 9.94
N GLU A 102 -8.81 38.79 10.56
CA GLU A 102 -8.54 37.46 10.04
C GLU A 102 -9.90 36.76 9.91
N ASN A 103 -10.76 37.27 9.03
CA ASN A 103 -11.75 36.48 8.37
C ASN A 103 -10.97 35.64 7.33
N GLY A 104 -10.13 34.75 7.87
CA GLY A 104 -9.51 33.69 7.13
C GLY A 104 -10.66 32.83 6.66
N GLU A 105 -11.14 33.11 5.45
CA GLU A 105 -12.03 32.23 4.71
C GLU A 105 -11.42 30.84 4.83
N GLU A 106 -12.03 30.00 5.66
CA GLU A 106 -11.56 28.65 5.92
C GLU A 106 -11.59 27.94 4.57
N TRP A 107 -10.40 27.79 3.98
CA TRP A 107 -10.26 27.28 2.62
C TRP A 107 -10.83 25.85 2.61
N VAL A 108 -12.04 25.71 2.09
CA VAL A 108 -12.73 24.41 2.05
C VAL A 108 -12.15 23.63 0.89
N ASP A 109 -11.33 22.63 1.21
CA ASP A 109 -10.79 21.66 0.25
C ASP A 109 -11.90 21.16 -0.68
N ASP A 110 -11.60 21.11 -1.97
CA ASP A 110 -12.55 20.57 -2.93
C ASP A 110 -12.73 19.04 -2.74
N ALA A 111 -13.72 18.46 -3.41
CA ALA A 111 -14.01 17.03 -3.26
C ALA A 111 -12.85 16.12 -3.72
N ALA A 112 -11.96 16.61 -4.60
CA ALA A 112 -10.79 15.89 -5.06
C ALA A 112 -9.66 15.96 -4.02
N ASP A 113 -9.41 17.13 -3.44
CA ASP A 113 -8.44 17.37 -2.38
C ASP A 113 -8.75 16.53 -1.13
N ALA A 114 -10.02 16.52 -0.70
CA ALA A 114 -10.45 15.70 0.42
C ALA A 114 -10.29 14.19 0.14
N LYS A 115 -10.46 13.75 -1.11
CA LYS A 115 -10.25 12.35 -1.52
C LYS A 115 -8.77 12.01 -1.55
N GLU A 116 -7.92 12.90 -2.06
CA GLU A 116 -6.47 12.72 -2.09
C GLU A 116 -5.89 12.66 -0.67
N ALA A 117 -6.30 13.56 0.22
CA ALA A 117 -5.89 13.55 1.62
C ALA A 117 -6.26 12.22 2.31
N ARG A 118 -7.49 11.75 2.12
CA ARG A 118 -7.94 10.44 2.65
C ARG A 118 -7.16 9.27 2.05
N ALA A 119 -6.83 9.33 0.76
CA ALA A 119 -6.01 8.30 0.10
C ALA A 119 -4.59 8.26 0.67
N LYS A 120 -3.96 9.43 0.85
CA LYS A 120 -2.64 9.58 1.50
C LYS A 120 -2.65 9.03 2.92
N GLN A 121 -3.65 9.38 3.72
CA GLN A 121 -3.79 8.87 5.09
C GLN A 121 -3.95 7.34 5.13
N ARG A 122 -4.74 6.77 4.22
CA ARG A 122 -4.90 5.30 4.10
C ARG A 122 -3.61 4.62 3.68
N ALA A 123 -2.88 5.19 2.72
CA ALA A 123 -1.60 4.65 2.26
C ALA A 123 -0.57 4.66 3.40
N LEU A 124 -0.47 5.77 4.12
CA LEU A 124 0.45 5.93 5.25
C LEU A 124 0.11 4.96 6.40
N LYS A 125 -1.19 4.76 6.69
CA LYS A 125 -1.63 3.75 7.66
C LYS A 125 -1.22 2.35 7.23
N ARG A 126 -1.44 2.00 5.96
CA ARG A 126 -1.04 0.69 5.40
C ARG A 126 0.47 0.47 5.50
N GLN A 127 1.27 1.48 5.21
CA GLN A 127 2.73 1.40 5.34
C GLN A 127 3.17 1.17 6.78
N ARG A 128 2.56 1.89 7.75
CA ARG A 128 2.83 1.67 9.18
C ARG A 128 2.44 0.27 9.64
N GLU A 129 1.27 -0.22 9.21
CA GLU A 129 0.82 -1.58 9.51
C GLU A 129 1.78 -2.62 8.94
N LEU A 130 2.24 -2.45 7.68
CA LEU A 130 3.20 -3.34 7.02
C LEU A 130 4.57 -3.29 7.73
N ALA A 131 5.04 -2.10 8.12
CA ALA A 131 6.28 -1.93 8.86
C ALA A 131 6.25 -2.58 10.26
N ALA A 132 5.07 -2.70 10.88
CA ALA A 132 4.90 -3.40 12.14
C ALA A 132 4.77 -4.94 11.98
N ARG A 133 4.56 -5.45 10.76
CA ARG A 133 4.54 -6.90 10.49
C ARG A 133 5.95 -7.50 10.49
N THR A 134 6.01 -8.83 10.52
CA THR A 134 7.28 -9.58 10.47
C THR A 134 8.01 -9.38 9.14
N GLN A 135 9.32 -9.62 9.14
CA GLN A 135 10.16 -9.51 7.93
C GLN A 135 9.72 -10.46 6.81
N VAL A 136 9.12 -11.61 7.12
CA VAL A 136 8.58 -12.56 6.14
C VAL A 136 7.49 -11.88 5.31
N ILE A 137 6.57 -11.16 5.95
CA ILE A 137 5.51 -10.40 5.28
C ILE A 137 6.10 -9.20 4.54
N GLN A 138 7.00 -8.45 5.16
CA GLN A 138 7.63 -7.27 4.54
C GLN A 138 8.39 -7.61 3.26
N ARG A 139 9.04 -8.77 3.22
CA ARG A 139 9.81 -9.26 2.07
C ARG A 139 8.99 -10.13 1.12
N SER A 140 7.68 -10.25 1.34
CA SER A 140 6.78 -11.10 0.54
C SER A 140 7.25 -12.55 0.42
N LEU A 141 7.84 -13.10 1.49
CA LEU A 141 8.28 -14.49 1.55
C LEU A 141 7.10 -15.42 1.89
N PRO A 142 7.18 -16.71 1.53
CA PRO A 142 6.16 -17.68 1.87
C PRO A 142 5.93 -17.77 3.39
N LYS A 143 4.69 -17.55 3.81
CA LYS A 143 4.27 -17.65 5.21
C LYS A 143 4.23 -19.12 5.66
N PRO A 144 4.50 -19.42 6.94
CA PRO A 144 4.22 -20.75 7.48
C PRO A 144 2.71 -21.04 7.41
N SER A 145 2.35 -22.31 7.16
CA SER A 145 0.94 -22.71 7.09
C SER A 145 0.31 -22.96 8.45
N LYS A 146 1.11 -23.38 9.44
CA LYS A 146 0.68 -23.72 10.80
C LYS A 146 1.80 -23.37 11.79
N VAL A 147 1.42 -23.06 13.01
CA VAL A 147 2.37 -22.90 14.13
C VAL A 147 2.85 -24.29 14.57
N CYS A 148 4.15 -24.45 14.76
CA CYS A 148 4.73 -25.69 15.26
C CYS A 148 4.92 -25.63 16.78
N ASP A 149 3.94 -26.11 17.55
CA ASP A 149 3.99 -26.04 19.02
C ASP A 149 5.20 -26.77 19.61
N ALA A 150 5.68 -27.82 18.94
CA ALA A 150 6.85 -28.58 19.39
C ALA A 150 8.14 -27.77 19.38
N ALA A 151 8.29 -26.79 18.48
CA ALA A 151 9.48 -25.95 18.39
C ALA A 151 9.58 -24.93 19.54
N PHE A 152 8.44 -24.57 20.14
CA PHE A 152 8.36 -23.52 21.16
C PHE A 152 8.08 -24.05 22.57
N LYS A 153 8.27 -25.36 22.80
CA LYS A 153 8.06 -25.95 24.13
C LYS A 153 9.10 -25.41 25.13
N PRO A 154 8.65 -25.00 26.34
CA PRO A 154 9.56 -24.58 27.38
C PRO A 154 10.43 -25.75 27.82
N SER A 155 11.67 -25.44 28.18
CA SER A 155 12.63 -26.38 28.71
C SER A 155 12.23 -26.82 30.12
N LEU A 156 12.51 -28.09 30.46
CA LEU A 156 12.38 -28.56 31.84
C LEU A 156 13.52 -28.07 32.74
N ASN A 157 14.61 -27.56 32.13
CA ASN A 157 15.78 -27.06 32.84
C ASN A 157 15.48 -25.69 33.46
N ARG A 158 15.86 -25.49 34.73
CA ARG A 158 15.58 -24.27 35.49
C ARG A 158 16.76 -23.30 35.58
N THR A 159 17.75 -23.43 34.70
CA THR A 159 18.88 -22.47 34.64
C THR A 159 18.39 -21.10 34.17
N GLU A 160 19.05 -20.01 34.58
CA GLU A 160 18.70 -18.66 34.12
C GLU A 160 18.66 -18.56 32.60
N MET A 161 19.64 -19.16 31.92
CA MET A 161 19.69 -19.20 30.46
C MET A 161 18.48 -19.94 29.87
N ALA A 162 18.09 -21.09 30.42
CA ALA A 162 16.91 -21.81 29.94
C ALA A 162 15.62 -21.00 30.14
N ARG A 163 15.51 -20.27 31.26
CA ARG A 163 14.39 -19.36 31.50
C ARG A 163 14.35 -18.21 30.49
N ALA A 164 15.50 -17.62 30.16
CA ALA A 164 15.61 -16.58 29.14
C ALA A 164 15.22 -17.13 27.75
N ASP A 165 15.73 -18.30 27.37
CA ASP A 165 15.39 -18.97 26.11
C ASP A 165 13.88 -19.25 26.01
N ASP A 166 13.25 -19.67 27.10
CA ASP A 166 11.82 -19.97 27.12
C ASP A 166 10.97 -18.70 26.97
N LEU A 167 11.40 -17.56 27.52
CA LEU A 167 10.77 -16.27 27.26
C LEU A 167 10.88 -15.89 25.79
N ILE A 168 12.06 -16.04 25.18
CA ILE A 168 12.27 -15.75 23.75
C ILE A 168 11.38 -16.66 22.89
N LYS A 169 11.31 -17.96 23.17
CA LYS A 169 10.44 -18.89 22.43
C LYS A 169 8.97 -18.55 22.54
N ALA A 170 8.51 -18.09 23.70
CA ALA A 170 7.11 -17.66 23.89
C ALA A 170 6.78 -16.46 23.00
N GLU A 171 7.68 -15.46 22.93
CA GLU A 171 7.54 -14.31 22.04
C GLU A 171 7.57 -14.73 20.56
N MET A 172 8.51 -15.59 20.17
CA MET A 172 8.61 -16.13 18.81
C MET A 172 7.33 -16.87 18.40
N ALA A 173 6.75 -17.69 19.29
CA ALA A 173 5.50 -18.39 19.02
C ALA A 173 4.36 -17.41 18.75
N ARG A 174 4.30 -16.30 19.51
CA ARG A 174 3.29 -15.24 19.32
C ARG A 174 3.46 -14.54 17.97
N LEU A 175 4.69 -14.24 17.55
CA LEU A 175 4.97 -13.65 16.23
C LEU A 175 4.55 -14.57 15.09
N VAL A 176 4.89 -15.86 15.17
CA VAL A 176 4.50 -16.85 14.15
C VAL A 176 2.98 -17.04 14.13
N ALA A 177 2.32 -17.03 15.29
CA ALA A 177 0.86 -17.10 15.36
C ALA A 177 0.20 -15.89 14.69
N TRP A 178 0.75 -14.68 14.86
CA TRP A 178 0.27 -13.49 14.18
C TRP A 178 0.38 -13.62 12.65
N ASP A 179 1.50 -14.14 12.14
CA ASP A 179 1.69 -14.34 10.70
C ASP A 179 0.72 -15.36 10.08
N VAL A 180 0.36 -16.40 10.84
CA VAL A 180 -0.56 -17.46 10.40
C VAL A 180 -2.02 -17.05 10.52
N GLN A 181 -2.39 -16.38 11.61
CA GLN A 181 -3.79 -16.12 11.98
C GLN A 181 -4.23 -14.68 11.69
N ASP A 182 -3.31 -13.80 11.31
CA ASP A 182 -3.52 -12.37 11.10
C ASP A 182 -4.13 -11.63 12.31
N GLN A 183 -3.98 -12.20 13.51
CA GLN A 183 -4.41 -11.61 14.77
C GLN A 183 -3.26 -10.85 15.44
N ALA A 184 -3.46 -9.56 15.70
CA ALA A 184 -2.46 -8.74 16.37
C ALA A 184 -2.20 -9.24 17.80
N PRO A 185 -0.94 -9.19 18.28
CA PRO A 185 -0.60 -9.49 19.67
C PRO A 185 -1.40 -8.63 20.66
N SER A 186 -1.80 -9.23 21.79
CA SER A 186 -2.52 -8.52 22.86
C SER A 186 -1.64 -7.52 23.62
N GLU A 187 -0.35 -7.81 23.70
CA GLU A 187 0.65 -6.99 24.36
C GLU A 187 1.46 -6.25 23.30
N VAL A 188 1.41 -4.92 23.34
CA VAL A 188 2.19 -4.03 22.47
C VAL A 188 3.01 -3.12 23.37
N TYR A 189 4.31 -3.02 23.08
CA TYR A 189 5.22 -2.17 23.84
C TYR A 189 5.34 -0.79 23.19
N ASP A 190 5.46 0.25 24.02
CA ASP A 190 5.70 1.61 23.55
C ASP A 190 7.06 1.72 22.85
N GLU A 191 7.14 2.58 21.83
CA GLU A 191 8.35 2.78 21.03
C GLU A 191 9.56 3.18 21.89
N ASN A 192 9.33 3.95 22.96
CA ASN A 192 10.37 4.38 23.89
C ASN A 192 10.96 3.20 24.68
N VAL A 193 10.12 2.23 25.08
CA VAL A 193 10.56 1.04 25.81
C VAL A 193 11.39 0.15 24.90
N ILE A 194 10.97 0.00 23.64
CA ILE A 194 11.70 -0.78 22.62
C ILE A 194 13.07 -0.15 22.35
N LYS A 195 13.14 1.18 22.19
CA LYS A 195 14.40 1.91 21.98
C LYS A 195 15.37 1.71 23.15
N ASN A 196 14.92 1.95 24.38
CA ASN A 196 15.74 1.73 25.57
C ASN A 196 16.20 0.26 25.69
N ALA A 197 15.32 -0.71 25.45
CA ALA A 197 15.69 -2.12 25.44
C ALA A 197 16.76 -2.44 24.39
N SER A 198 16.65 -1.87 23.17
CA SER A 198 17.64 -2.06 22.10
C SER A 198 19.01 -1.50 22.46
N GLU A 199 19.06 -0.34 23.13
CA GLU A 199 20.29 0.27 23.62
C GLU A 199 20.93 -0.59 24.72
N MET A 200 20.12 -1.11 25.66
CA MET A 200 20.61 -2.02 26.69
C MET A 200 21.18 -3.31 26.11
N ILE A 201 20.55 -3.90 25.09
CA ILE A 201 21.06 -5.10 24.43
C ILE A 201 22.39 -4.79 23.74
N THR A 202 22.46 -3.70 22.97
CA THR A 202 23.66 -3.32 22.22
C THR A 202 24.85 -3.05 23.15
N LYS A 203 24.60 -2.44 24.31
CA LYS A 203 25.64 -2.17 25.32
C LYS A 203 26.17 -3.43 26.00
N ASN A 204 25.34 -4.47 26.13
CA ASN A 204 25.70 -5.71 26.83
C ASN A 204 26.10 -6.84 25.87
N CYS A 205 25.96 -6.65 24.56
CA CYS A 205 26.44 -7.59 23.55
C CYS A 205 27.90 -7.28 23.22
N ASP A 206 28.81 -8.16 23.64
CA ASP A 206 30.17 -8.16 23.11
C ASP A 206 30.13 -8.66 21.66
N GLU A 207 30.82 -7.96 20.76
CA GLU A 207 31.00 -8.45 19.39
C GLU A 207 31.74 -9.80 19.44
N GLY A 208 31.07 -10.86 18.95
CA GLY A 208 31.69 -12.18 18.86
C GLY A 208 32.93 -12.15 17.95
N PRO A 209 33.83 -13.14 18.06
CA PRO A 209 34.98 -13.23 17.16
C PRO A 209 34.51 -13.17 15.70
N PRO A 210 35.23 -12.44 14.82
CA PRO A 210 34.88 -12.43 13.42
C PRO A 210 34.94 -13.85 12.86
N LEU A 211 34.00 -14.22 12.00
CA LEU A 211 34.04 -15.52 11.32
C LEU A 211 35.32 -15.62 10.50
N ASP A 212 36.19 -16.57 10.86
CA ASP A 212 37.41 -16.86 10.13
C ASP A 212 37.11 -17.64 8.83
N ALA A 213 38.12 -17.75 7.95
CA ALA A 213 37.97 -18.49 6.70
C ALA A 213 37.59 -19.97 6.93
N SER A 214 38.00 -20.55 8.05
CA SER A 214 37.69 -21.93 8.43
C SER A 214 36.21 -22.11 8.75
N MET A 215 35.63 -21.23 9.55
CA MET A 215 34.20 -21.22 9.90
C MET A 215 33.34 -21.02 8.65
N TRP A 216 33.76 -20.14 7.74
CA TRP A 216 33.07 -19.98 6.45
C TRP A 216 33.09 -21.25 5.60
N ALA A 217 34.23 -21.95 5.54
CA ALA A 217 34.34 -23.23 4.84
C ALA A 217 33.41 -24.30 5.45
N VAL A 218 33.27 -24.34 6.77
CA VAL A 218 32.33 -25.26 7.45
C VAL A 218 30.88 -24.92 7.13
N ILE A 219 30.54 -23.63 7.06
CA ILE A 219 29.19 -23.19 6.70
C ILE A 219 28.87 -23.59 5.26
N GLU A 220 29.81 -23.38 4.33
CA GLU A 220 29.68 -23.77 2.92
C GLU A 220 29.56 -25.29 2.76
N GLN A 221 30.33 -26.05 3.53
CA GLN A 221 30.19 -27.50 3.56
C GLN A 221 28.80 -27.92 4.08
N CYS A 222 28.35 -27.34 5.19
CA CYS A 222 27.05 -27.69 5.77
C CYS A 222 25.87 -27.32 4.85
N SER A 223 25.98 -26.22 4.10
CA SER A 223 24.93 -25.78 3.16
C SER A 223 24.88 -26.64 1.90
N SER A 224 26.04 -27.07 1.38
CA SER A 224 26.12 -27.93 0.20
C SER A 224 25.67 -29.37 0.48
N GLU A 225 25.82 -29.86 1.70
CA GLU A 225 25.39 -31.21 2.10
C GLU A 225 23.91 -31.30 2.51
N LEU A 226 23.20 -30.18 2.60
CA LEU A 226 21.82 -30.13 3.07
C LEU A 226 20.85 -30.52 1.94
N VAL A 227 20.11 -31.62 2.12
CA VAL A 227 19.14 -32.11 1.12
C VAL A 227 17.78 -32.32 1.78
N GLN A 228 16.70 -32.07 1.03
CA GLN A 228 15.35 -32.34 1.48
C GLN A 228 14.99 -33.81 1.29
N SER A 229 14.65 -34.51 2.37
CA SER A 229 14.13 -35.88 2.36
C SER A 229 12.84 -35.94 3.18
N ARG A 230 11.76 -36.46 2.58
CA ARG A 230 10.45 -36.60 3.23
C ARG A 230 9.92 -35.29 3.86
N GLY A 231 10.14 -34.17 3.17
CA GLY A 231 9.73 -32.83 3.62
C GLY A 231 10.57 -32.23 4.76
N LYS A 232 11.70 -32.85 5.12
CA LYS A 232 12.64 -32.36 6.13
C LYS A 232 14.02 -32.15 5.52
N PHE A 233 14.75 -31.14 5.99
CA PHE A 233 16.15 -30.97 5.61
C PHE A 233 17.06 -31.85 6.47
N THR A 234 17.94 -32.60 5.81
CA THR A 234 18.87 -33.54 6.44
C THR A 234 20.19 -33.53 5.68
N ARG A 235 21.30 -33.86 6.34
CA ARG A 235 22.59 -34.01 5.65
C ARG A 235 22.58 -35.27 4.78
N ILE A 236 23.05 -35.14 3.54
CA ILE A 236 23.07 -36.26 2.57
C ILE A 236 23.82 -37.48 3.11
N ALA A 237 24.92 -37.27 3.84
CA ALA A 237 25.73 -38.34 4.40
C ALA A 237 25.00 -39.21 5.44
N VAL A 238 23.92 -38.70 6.04
CA VAL A 238 23.13 -39.42 7.07
C VAL A 238 22.05 -40.31 6.42
N LEU A 239 21.68 -40.03 5.17
CA LEU A 239 20.63 -40.75 4.47
C LEU A 239 21.13 -42.10 3.94
N SER A 240 20.21 -43.05 3.76
CA SER A 240 20.53 -44.32 3.10
C SER A 240 20.86 -44.08 1.62
N ARG A 241 21.65 -44.96 0.98
CA ARG A 241 22.06 -44.77 -0.43
C ARG A 241 20.88 -44.57 -1.38
N GLY A 242 19.75 -45.21 -1.13
CA GLY A 242 18.52 -45.03 -1.92
C GLY A 242 17.91 -43.63 -1.73
N ASP A 243 17.74 -43.22 -0.46
CA ASP A 243 17.20 -41.89 -0.14
C ASP A 243 18.13 -40.77 -0.62
N GLN A 244 19.45 -40.99 -0.64
CA GLN A 244 20.43 -40.04 -1.20
C GLN A 244 20.17 -39.78 -2.69
N ILE A 245 19.96 -40.84 -3.48
CA ILE A 245 19.72 -40.73 -4.92
C ILE A 245 18.40 -40.01 -5.17
N GLU A 246 17.34 -40.36 -4.46
CA GLU A 246 16.03 -39.72 -4.58
C GLU A 246 16.10 -38.22 -4.23
N ALA A 247 16.76 -37.89 -3.13
CA ALA A 247 16.87 -36.53 -2.65
C ALA A 247 17.73 -35.65 -3.58
N LEU A 248 18.86 -36.16 -4.08
CA LEU A 248 19.67 -35.49 -5.10
C LEU A 248 18.91 -35.33 -6.42
N HIS A 249 18.20 -36.37 -6.85
CA HIS A 249 17.41 -36.33 -8.07
C HIS A 249 16.32 -35.25 -7.99
N SER A 250 15.60 -35.16 -6.87
CA SER A 250 14.62 -34.09 -6.64
C SER A 250 15.24 -32.70 -6.62
N GLN A 251 16.49 -32.56 -6.17
CA GLN A 251 17.17 -31.26 -6.09
C GLN A 251 17.65 -30.77 -7.47
N PHE A 252 18.08 -31.69 -8.34
CA PHE A 252 18.62 -31.37 -9.67
C PHE A 252 17.60 -31.49 -10.81
N GLN A 253 16.37 -31.88 -10.53
CA GLN A 253 15.25 -31.76 -11.46
C GLN A 253 14.81 -30.30 -11.57
N VAL A 254 15.45 -29.57 -12.49
CA VAL A 254 14.87 -28.38 -13.14
C VAL A 254 14.01 -28.84 -14.30
#